data_AF-A0A812ILR6-F1
#
_entry.id   AF-A0A812ILR6-F1
#
_cell.length_a   1.000
_cell.length_b   1.000
_cell.length_c   1.000
_cell.angle_alpha   90.00
_cell.angle_beta   90.00
_cell.angle_gamma   90.00
#
_symmetry.space_group_name_H-M   'P 1'
#
loop_
_entity.id
_entity.type
_entity.pdbx_description
1 polymer ?
#
loop_
_entity_poly.entity_id
_entity_poly.type
_entity_poly.pdbx_seq_one_letter_code
_entity_poly.pdbx_strand_id
1 'polypeptide(L)'
;MVCASWTMRQPAFGSMSFRLLGWGDWGVRCASDCWQVSSHGRVSNTTGKVHNGYLTCSGYRKARIGGKLYNVHRLVAAAFLGPPADPNCWQVNHLDGDPSNNHLSNLQYVTPAENQRHSWATNLGRQTAAAKLGRPIVWRPCGEETWSICSSHREAERLLGVSTGSVSRCLNGFARRASGNGVWYEFNAAPSDEESPLPAEIWQAGRYPGEPDIIPNLMVSNHGRISQARVGTASRGTRLRNGYYAFVRAYRYMLVHRAVAATFLGQPDTADTQVNHKDLNRGNNRLENLEYVTAAQNSKHSWQMRPRDMRKPFVGKEVQACCIASDSSTRPWLDFDSISAAARHTGISKDRIARICKGLGRSASWHFRFAPKELIPGEEWRAVVLEGARRSPC
;
A
#
# COMPACT_ATOMS: atom_id res chain seq x y z
N MET A 1 24.07 30.30 -56.88
CA MET A 1 24.62 30.43 -55.52
C MET A 1 23.50 30.87 -54.60
N VAL A 2 23.03 29.95 -53.76
CA VAL A 2 21.87 30.13 -52.88
C VAL A 2 22.41 30.52 -51.51
N CYS A 3 22.06 31.71 -51.01
CA CYS A 3 22.36 32.12 -49.65
C CYS A 3 21.03 32.35 -48.92
N ALA A 4 20.64 31.39 -48.10
CA ALA A 4 19.48 31.44 -47.24
C ALA A 4 19.92 31.90 -45.84
N SER A 5 19.52 33.11 -45.43
CA SER A 5 19.72 33.62 -44.07
C SER A 5 18.44 33.40 -43.25
N TRP A 6 18.54 32.52 -42.25
CA TRP A 6 17.47 32.23 -41.29
C TRP A 6 17.46 33.29 -40.16
N THR A 7 16.35 34.00 -40.01
CA THR A 7 16.08 34.90 -38.89
C THR A 7 15.48 34.12 -37.71
N MET A 8 16.27 33.94 -36.64
CA MET A 8 15.78 33.44 -35.35
C MET A 8 14.95 34.52 -34.64
N ARG A 9 13.68 34.24 -34.39
CA ARG A 9 12.83 35.01 -33.47
C ARG A 9 13.16 34.63 -32.02
N GLN A 10 13.57 35.60 -31.22
CA GLN A 10 13.60 35.48 -29.76
C GLN A 10 12.22 35.77 -29.16
N PRO A 11 11.73 35.00 -28.17
CA PRO A 11 10.54 35.38 -27.42
C PRO A 11 10.88 36.39 -26.32
N ALA A 12 10.02 37.41 -26.22
CA ALA A 12 10.12 38.57 -25.34
C ALA A 12 10.06 38.18 -23.85
N PHE A 13 11.03 38.67 -23.06
CA PHE A 13 10.94 38.72 -21.61
C PHE A 13 10.04 39.90 -21.21
N GLY A 14 8.82 39.58 -20.75
CA GLY A 14 7.91 40.54 -20.15
C GLY A 14 8.37 40.94 -18.75
N SER A 15 8.65 42.23 -18.58
CA SER A 15 8.89 42.94 -17.32
C SER A 15 7.82 42.63 -16.27
N MET A 16 8.22 42.06 -15.13
CA MET A 16 7.39 42.04 -13.92
C MET A 16 7.68 43.29 -13.08
N SER A 17 6.69 44.17 -13.05
CA SER A 17 6.62 45.38 -12.21
C SER A 17 6.75 45.01 -10.72
N PHE A 18 7.79 45.51 -10.05
CA PHE A 18 7.87 45.56 -8.59
C PHE A 18 6.84 46.56 -8.04
N ARG A 19 5.88 46.11 -7.23
CA ARG A 19 5.13 46.98 -6.32
C ARG A 19 5.64 46.77 -4.90
N LEU A 20 6.34 47.78 -4.38
CA LEU A 20 6.59 47.97 -2.96
C LEU A 20 5.28 48.42 -2.29
N LEU A 21 4.79 47.66 -1.32
CA LEU A 21 3.83 48.16 -0.32
C LEU A 21 4.15 47.57 1.06
N GLY A 22 4.64 48.45 1.93
CA GLY A 22 4.25 48.66 3.33
C GLY A 22 4.24 47.49 4.31
N TRP A 23 5.05 47.62 5.37
CA TRP A 23 5.00 46.81 6.60
C TRP A 23 3.69 47.03 7.38
N GLY A 24 3.15 45.95 7.94
CA GLY A 24 1.92 45.95 8.75
C GLY A 24 1.56 44.54 9.26
N ASP A 25 2.29 44.14 10.29
CA ASP A 25 2.08 43.14 11.35
C ASP A 25 0.90 42.13 11.39
N TRP A 26 1.26 40.92 11.83
CA TRP A 26 0.46 39.77 12.29
C TRP A 26 -0.56 39.10 11.35
N GLY A 27 -0.07 38.08 10.65
CA GLY A 27 -0.89 37.00 10.12
C GLY A 27 -0.26 36.40 8.88
N VAL A 28 0.58 35.37 9.06
CA VAL A 28 1.12 34.56 7.96
C VAL A 28 -0.03 33.88 7.23
N ARG A 29 -0.68 34.62 6.33
CA ARG A 29 -1.39 34.10 5.18
C ARG A 29 -0.42 34.21 4.01
N CYS A 30 0.58 33.34 4.02
CA CYS A 30 1.15 32.92 2.75
C CYS A 30 0.03 32.15 2.03
N ALA A 31 -0.77 32.86 1.25
CA ALA A 31 -1.36 32.26 0.06
C ALA A 31 -0.19 31.93 -0.87
N SER A 32 0.54 30.86 -0.55
CA SER A 32 1.64 30.42 -1.39
C SER A 32 1.02 29.63 -2.53
N ASP A 33 1.23 30.08 -3.77
CA ASP A 33 0.86 29.38 -5.01
C ASP A 33 1.61 28.03 -5.19
N CYS A 34 2.21 27.50 -4.13
CA CYS A 34 3.05 26.31 -4.14
C CYS A 34 2.66 25.33 -3.01
N TRP A 35 3.09 24.08 -3.16
CA TRP A 35 2.95 23.06 -2.11
C TRP A 35 3.98 23.31 -1.02
N GLN A 36 3.61 23.06 0.24
CA GLN A 36 4.48 23.22 1.40
C GLN A 36 4.52 21.96 2.27
N VAL A 37 5.61 21.81 3.01
CA VAL A 37 5.78 20.79 4.06
C VAL A 37 6.21 21.43 5.36
N SER A 38 5.77 20.84 6.47
CA SER A 38 6.12 21.31 7.79
C SER A 38 7.22 20.48 8.47
N SER A 39 7.90 21.07 9.45
CA SER A 39 8.88 20.37 10.28
C SER A 39 8.28 19.18 11.05
N HIS A 40 6.95 19.14 11.21
CA HIS A 40 6.23 18.03 11.85
C HIS A 40 5.76 16.95 10.86
N GLY A 41 6.14 17.06 9.58
CA GLY A 41 5.73 16.10 8.57
C GLY A 41 4.30 16.26 8.08
N ARG A 42 3.74 17.48 8.18
CA ARG A 42 2.47 17.83 7.55
C ARG A 42 2.71 18.38 6.14
N VAL A 43 1.74 18.22 5.26
CA VAL A 43 1.81 18.68 3.86
C VAL A 43 0.63 19.62 3.59
N SER A 44 0.91 20.80 3.05
CA SER A 44 -0.08 21.76 2.58
C SER A 44 -0.13 21.77 1.06
N ASN A 45 -1.33 21.70 0.48
CA ASN A 45 -1.52 21.89 -0.95
C ASN A 45 -1.61 23.38 -1.32
N THR A 46 -1.67 23.69 -2.62
CA THR A 46 -1.82 25.06 -3.14
C THR A 46 -3.12 25.75 -2.70
N THR A 47 -4.15 24.99 -2.31
CA THR A 47 -5.39 25.54 -1.76
C THR A 47 -5.30 25.78 -0.25
N GLY A 48 -4.12 25.64 0.35
CA GLY A 48 -3.89 25.74 1.78
C GLY A 48 -4.54 24.64 2.60
N LYS A 49 -4.87 23.46 2.06
CA LYS A 49 -5.34 22.27 2.79
C LYS A 49 -4.12 21.50 3.32
N VAL A 50 -4.11 21.26 4.63
CA VAL A 50 -3.04 20.55 5.33
C VAL A 50 -3.48 19.13 5.64
N HIS A 51 -2.58 18.17 5.51
CA HIS A 51 -2.77 16.77 5.87
C HIS A 51 -1.43 16.09 6.14
N ASN A 52 -1.44 14.96 6.84
CA ASN A 52 -0.22 14.16 7.07
C ASN A 52 0.12 13.25 5.86
N GLY A 53 -0.64 13.35 4.77
CA GLY A 53 -0.62 12.38 3.69
C GLY A 53 -1.45 11.16 4.04
N TYR A 54 -1.48 10.18 3.14
CA TYR A 54 -2.17 8.91 3.39
C TYR A 54 -1.17 7.83 3.81
N LEU A 55 -1.56 7.03 4.80
CA LEU A 55 -0.76 5.92 5.30
C LEU A 55 -0.84 4.74 4.32
N THR A 56 0.31 4.19 3.96
CA THR A 56 0.40 3.01 3.09
C THR A 56 0.44 1.73 3.91
N CYS A 57 0.17 0.58 3.28
CA CYS A 57 0.35 -0.74 3.93
C CYS A 57 1.80 -1.03 4.36
N SER A 58 2.78 -0.29 3.82
CA SER A 58 4.18 -0.34 4.25
C SER A 58 4.50 0.56 5.46
N GLY A 59 3.51 1.22 6.06
CA GLY A 59 3.71 2.14 7.20
C GLY A 59 4.11 3.58 6.80
N TYR A 60 4.68 3.79 5.62
CA TYR A 60 5.06 5.12 5.16
C TYR A 60 3.85 6.00 4.79
N ARG A 61 3.94 7.30 5.09
CA ARG A 61 2.99 8.32 4.61
C ARG A 61 3.39 8.86 3.23
N LYS A 62 2.39 9.02 2.34
CA LYS A 62 2.58 9.57 0.99
C LYS A 62 1.66 10.74 0.69
N ALA A 63 2.13 11.65 -0.16
CA ALA A 63 1.35 12.78 -0.70
C ALA A 63 1.38 12.76 -2.23
N ARG A 64 0.26 13.17 -2.85
CA ARG A 64 0.16 13.29 -4.31
C ARG A 64 0.36 14.74 -4.73
N ILE A 65 1.47 15.02 -5.44
CA ILE A 65 1.86 16.36 -5.89
C ILE A 65 2.10 16.30 -7.40
N GLY A 66 1.40 17.13 -8.17
CA GLY A 66 1.53 17.14 -9.64
C GLY A 66 1.29 15.78 -10.29
N GLY A 67 0.31 15.01 -9.79
CA GLY A 67 -0.03 13.67 -10.28
C GLY A 67 0.86 12.53 -9.78
N LYS A 68 2.06 12.81 -9.26
CA LYS A 68 3.04 11.83 -8.76
C LYS A 68 2.94 11.63 -7.24
N LEU A 69 3.36 10.46 -6.77
CA LEU A 69 3.36 10.10 -5.35
C LEU A 69 4.75 10.28 -4.74
N TYR A 70 4.82 11.02 -3.64
CA TYR A 70 6.05 11.27 -2.88
C TYR A 70 5.91 10.79 -1.43
N ASN A 71 7.01 10.29 -0.87
CA ASN A 71 7.09 9.95 0.55
C ASN A 71 7.22 11.23 1.38
N VAL A 72 6.41 11.36 2.43
CA VAL A 72 6.38 12.59 3.24
C VAL A 72 7.70 12.85 3.94
N HIS A 73 8.32 11.85 4.59
CA HIS A 73 9.66 12.01 5.19
C HIS A 73 10.71 12.54 4.21
N ARG A 74 10.64 12.17 2.92
CA ARG A 74 11.61 12.66 1.92
C ARG A 74 11.33 14.10 1.52
N LEU A 75 10.06 14.49 1.46
CA LEU A 75 9.70 15.90 1.23
C LEU A 75 10.19 16.77 2.39
N VAL A 76 10.05 16.29 3.63
CA VAL A 76 10.56 16.98 4.84
C VAL A 76 12.09 17.05 4.80
N ALA A 77 12.78 15.93 4.62
CA ALA A 77 14.24 15.90 4.54
C ALA A 77 14.77 16.82 3.44
N ALA A 78 14.20 16.77 2.23
CA ALA A 78 14.64 17.63 1.13
C ALA A 78 14.43 19.13 1.40
N ALA A 79 13.34 19.52 2.10
CA ALA A 79 13.04 20.92 2.39
C ALA A 79 13.81 21.49 3.59
N PHE A 80 14.12 20.65 4.58
CA PHE A 80 14.71 21.10 5.85
C PHE A 80 16.18 20.71 6.01
N LEU A 81 16.57 19.50 5.61
CA LEU A 81 17.96 19.03 5.65
C LEU A 81 18.73 19.36 4.36
N GLY A 82 18.02 19.64 3.26
CA GLY A 82 18.63 19.89 1.96
C GLY A 82 19.16 18.61 1.30
N PRO A 83 20.10 18.71 0.33
CA PRO A 83 20.77 17.55 -0.23
C PRO A 83 21.68 16.87 0.81
N PRO A 84 21.87 15.55 0.76
CA PRO A 84 22.76 14.86 1.67
C PRO A 84 24.21 15.34 1.49
N ALA A 85 24.95 15.46 2.59
CA ALA A 85 26.35 15.89 2.55
C ALA A 85 27.26 14.88 1.82
N ASP A 86 27.00 13.58 2.01
CA ASP A 86 27.61 12.48 1.27
C ASP A 86 26.61 11.93 0.24
N PRO A 87 26.95 11.89 -1.07
CA PRO A 87 26.13 11.26 -2.10
C PRO A 87 25.72 9.80 -1.79
N ASN A 88 26.52 9.06 -1.03
CA ASN A 88 26.22 7.69 -0.61
C ASN A 88 25.10 7.63 0.44
N CYS A 89 24.85 8.72 1.15
CA CYS A 89 23.88 8.84 2.24
C CYS A 89 22.50 9.34 1.75
N TRP A 90 22.04 8.89 0.58
CA TRP A 90 20.80 9.40 -0.01
C TRP A 90 19.51 8.86 0.63
N GLN A 91 19.59 7.81 1.47
CA GLN A 91 18.40 7.24 2.11
C GLN A 91 18.02 8.04 3.35
N VAL A 92 16.72 8.36 3.47
CA VAL A 92 16.18 9.01 4.67
C VAL A 92 15.73 7.92 5.63
N ASN A 93 16.34 7.88 6.81
CA ASN A 93 16.04 6.95 7.90
C ASN A 93 15.20 7.63 8.99
N HIS A 94 14.38 6.84 9.67
CA HIS A 94 13.60 7.21 10.85
C HIS A 94 14.33 6.72 12.10
N LEU A 95 14.74 7.63 13.00
CA LEU A 95 15.54 7.28 14.18
C LEU A 95 14.82 6.32 15.12
N ASP A 96 13.53 6.53 15.33
CA ASP A 96 12.64 5.70 16.15
C ASP A 96 12.21 4.37 15.47
N GLY A 97 12.51 4.19 14.18
CA GLY A 97 12.08 3.04 13.41
C GLY A 97 10.59 3.04 13.03
N ASP A 98 9.81 4.08 13.35
CA ASP A 98 8.41 4.25 12.90
C ASP A 98 8.35 5.01 11.56
N PRO A 99 8.01 4.35 10.44
CA PRO A 99 7.88 4.98 9.12
C PRO A 99 6.79 6.07 9.04
N SER A 100 5.90 6.13 10.05
CA SER A 100 4.77 7.05 10.11
C SER A 100 5.11 8.39 10.76
N ASN A 101 6.17 8.44 11.59
CA ASN A 101 6.65 9.61 12.30
C ASN A 101 7.61 10.44 11.43
N ASN A 102 7.06 11.38 10.65
CA ASN A 102 7.85 12.20 9.72
C ASN A 102 8.32 13.53 10.33
N HIS A 103 8.44 13.62 11.65
CA HIS A 103 8.98 14.80 12.33
C HIS A 103 10.45 15.00 11.94
N LEU A 104 10.86 16.25 11.67
CA LEU A 104 12.21 16.59 11.20
C LEU A 104 13.31 16.02 12.10
N SER A 105 13.17 16.16 13.42
CA SER A 105 14.13 15.63 14.39
C SER A 105 14.24 14.10 14.40
N ASN A 106 13.28 13.40 13.79
CA ASN A 106 13.28 11.94 13.65
C ASN A 106 13.91 11.47 12.33
N LEU A 107 14.33 12.39 11.45
CA LEU A 107 14.81 12.06 10.11
C LEU A 107 16.30 12.36 9.96
N GLN A 108 17.02 11.43 9.34
CA GLN A 108 18.43 11.64 8.96
C GLN A 108 18.76 10.97 7.63
N TYR A 109 19.80 11.47 6.98
CA TYR A 109 20.40 10.85 5.80
C TYR A 109 21.39 9.75 6.20
N VAL A 110 21.29 8.57 5.59
CA VAL A 110 22.14 7.40 5.85
C VAL A 110 22.45 6.64 4.57
N THR A 111 23.48 5.83 4.62
CA THR A 111 23.78 4.86 3.56
C THR A 111 22.75 3.72 3.54
N PRO A 112 22.57 3.03 2.39
CA PRO A 112 21.73 1.84 2.32
C PRO A 112 22.13 0.71 3.28
N ALA A 113 23.41 0.59 3.63
CA ALA A 113 23.91 -0.42 4.56
C ALA A 113 23.52 -0.10 6.01
N GLU A 114 23.67 1.16 6.42
CA GLU A 114 23.28 1.64 7.74
C GLU A 114 21.76 1.55 7.94
N ASN A 115 20.96 1.95 6.94
CA ASN A 115 19.51 1.85 7.01
C ASN A 115 19.04 0.40 7.21
N GLN A 116 19.69 -0.56 6.54
CA GLN A 116 19.40 -1.98 6.73
C GLN A 116 19.76 -2.45 8.13
N ARG A 117 20.95 -2.08 8.64
CA ARG A 117 21.40 -2.44 9.99
C ARG A 117 20.47 -1.86 11.06
N HIS A 118 20.10 -0.58 10.93
CA HIS A 118 19.14 0.07 11.81
C HIS A 118 17.78 -0.64 11.77
N SER A 119 17.28 -0.97 10.57
CA SER A 119 16.02 -1.73 10.44
C SER A 119 16.07 -3.10 11.12
N TRP A 120 17.22 -3.79 11.14
CA TRP A 120 17.36 -5.05 11.88
C TRP A 120 17.39 -4.84 13.39
N ALA A 121 17.92 -3.71 13.87
CA ALA A 121 18.01 -3.39 15.29
C ALA A 121 16.68 -2.89 15.87
N THR A 122 15.93 -2.07 15.12
CA THR A 122 14.72 -1.38 15.62
C THR A 122 13.42 -2.12 15.29
N ASN A 123 13.36 -2.89 14.20
CA ASN A 123 12.14 -3.60 13.82
C ASN A 123 12.08 -5.01 14.45
N LEU A 124 11.53 -5.09 15.67
CA LEU A 124 11.33 -6.34 16.41
C LEU A 124 10.49 -7.39 15.65
N GLY A 125 9.65 -6.96 14.70
CA GLY A 125 8.84 -7.84 13.85
C GLY A 125 9.57 -8.35 12.60
N ARG A 126 10.79 -7.88 12.32
CA ARG A 126 11.57 -8.29 11.15
C ARG A 126 12.09 -9.70 11.35
N GLN A 127 11.55 -10.65 10.59
CA GLN A 127 11.98 -12.04 10.57
C GLN A 127 12.58 -12.40 9.21
N THR A 128 13.52 -13.32 9.18
CA THR A 128 13.99 -13.91 7.92
C THR A 128 12.86 -14.76 7.33
N ALA A 129 12.68 -14.72 6.00
CA ALA A 129 11.76 -15.62 5.33
C ALA A 129 12.26 -17.08 5.28
N ALA A 130 13.42 -17.38 5.88
CA ALA A 130 14.10 -18.67 5.82
C ALA A 130 13.22 -19.80 6.35
N ALA A 131 12.51 -19.60 7.47
CA ALA A 131 11.59 -20.60 8.02
C ALA A 131 10.34 -20.83 7.14
N LYS A 132 9.88 -19.81 6.41
CA LYS A 132 8.72 -19.91 5.49
C LYS A 132 9.07 -20.53 4.13
N LEU A 133 10.30 -20.32 3.67
CA LEU A 133 10.79 -20.81 2.39
C LEU A 133 11.56 -22.14 2.53
N GLY A 134 11.94 -22.51 3.75
CA GLY A 134 12.52 -23.80 4.05
C GLY A 134 11.53 -24.90 3.70
N ARG A 135 11.83 -25.64 2.62
CA ARG A 135 11.12 -26.86 2.29
C ARG A 135 11.76 -27.99 3.11
N PRO A 136 11.04 -28.60 4.06
CA PRO A 136 11.57 -29.74 4.77
C PRO A 136 11.82 -30.88 3.78
N ILE A 137 12.91 -31.60 4.00
CA ILE A 137 13.32 -32.70 3.15
C ILE A 137 13.64 -33.90 4.03
N VAL A 138 13.39 -35.08 3.49
CA VAL A 138 13.85 -36.33 4.09
C VAL A 138 15.10 -36.80 3.34
N TRP A 139 16.04 -37.37 4.07
CA TRP A 139 17.27 -37.92 3.53
C TRP A 139 17.62 -39.23 4.21
N ARG A 140 18.38 -40.06 3.51
CA ARG A 140 18.98 -41.27 4.07
C ARG A 140 20.31 -41.59 3.38
N PRO A 141 21.27 -42.24 4.06
CA PRO A 141 22.41 -42.85 3.39
C PRO A 141 21.95 -43.93 2.40
N CYS A 142 22.61 -44.03 1.25
CA CYS A 142 22.31 -45.07 0.28
C CYS A 142 22.53 -46.46 0.92
N GLY A 143 21.48 -47.28 0.95
CA GLY A 143 21.50 -48.62 1.55
C GLY A 143 20.85 -48.72 2.93
N GLU A 144 20.50 -47.59 3.55
CA GLU A 144 19.73 -47.58 4.80
C GLU A 144 18.22 -47.53 4.52
N GLU A 145 17.41 -48.08 5.43
CA GLU A 145 15.96 -48.10 5.30
C GLU A 145 15.30 -46.88 5.95
N THR A 146 15.95 -46.28 6.96
CA THR A 146 15.41 -45.20 7.77
C THR A 146 15.62 -43.83 7.12
N TRP A 147 14.55 -43.05 7.06
CA TRP A 147 14.58 -41.67 6.56
C TRP A 147 14.67 -40.68 7.72
N SER A 148 15.63 -39.78 7.64
CA SER A 148 15.80 -38.65 8.58
C SER A 148 15.25 -37.37 7.97
N ILE A 149 14.64 -36.51 8.79
CA ILE A 149 14.09 -35.23 8.34
C ILE A 149 15.10 -34.11 8.63
N CYS A 150 15.21 -33.14 7.73
CA CYS A 150 15.81 -31.85 8.04
C CYS A 150 14.93 -30.69 7.54
N SER A 151 15.07 -29.53 8.20
CA SER A 151 14.17 -28.40 8.04
C SER A 151 14.36 -27.62 6.73
N SER A 152 15.53 -27.75 6.08
CA SER A 152 15.83 -27.07 4.82
C SER A 152 17.03 -27.67 4.10
N HIS A 153 17.22 -27.30 2.83
CA HIS A 153 18.41 -27.70 2.06
C HIS A 153 19.71 -27.19 2.70
N ARG A 154 19.69 -26.00 3.34
CA ARG A 154 20.87 -25.46 4.04
C ARG A 154 21.23 -26.26 5.28
N GLU A 155 20.22 -26.80 5.95
CA GLU A 155 20.46 -27.68 7.09
C GLU A 155 21.06 -29.02 6.64
N ALA A 156 20.62 -29.57 5.51
CA ALA A 156 21.28 -30.73 4.90
C ALA A 156 22.72 -30.44 4.48
N GLU A 157 23.02 -29.25 3.95
CA GLU A 157 24.40 -28.85 3.64
C GLU A 157 25.27 -28.80 4.90
N ARG A 158 24.75 -28.24 5.99
CA ARG A 158 25.44 -28.19 7.29
C ARG A 158 25.67 -29.58 7.90
N LEU A 159 24.67 -30.46 7.83
CA LEU A 159 24.72 -31.78 8.46
C LEU A 159 25.50 -32.81 7.64
N LEU A 160 25.34 -32.79 6.32
CA LEU A 160 25.80 -33.86 5.42
C LEU A 160 26.97 -33.44 4.53
N GLY A 161 27.32 -32.14 4.49
CA GLY A 161 28.35 -31.61 3.59
C GLY A 161 27.95 -31.68 2.10
N VAL A 162 26.67 -31.86 1.81
CA VAL A 162 26.13 -31.88 0.44
C VAL A 162 25.79 -30.46 0.00
N SER A 163 26.10 -30.08 -1.25
CA SER A 163 25.70 -28.76 -1.72
C SER A 163 24.16 -28.63 -1.80
N THR A 164 23.62 -27.48 -1.40
CA THR A 164 22.19 -27.13 -1.59
C THR A 164 21.70 -27.33 -3.04
N GLY A 165 22.58 -27.12 -4.03
CA GLY A 165 22.28 -27.36 -5.45
C GLY A 165 22.12 -28.84 -5.79
N SER A 166 23.00 -29.70 -5.27
CA SER A 166 22.92 -31.16 -5.46
C SER A 166 21.66 -31.74 -4.85
N VAL A 167 21.28 -31.26 -3.65
CA VAL A 167 20.01 -31.63 -3.00
C VAL A 167 18.83 -31.26 -3.87
N SER A 168 18.80 -30.03 -4.40
CA SER A 168 17.73 -29.58 -5.30
C SER A 168 17.64 -30.43 -6.58
N ARG A 169 18.77 -30.80 -7.17
CA ARG A 169 18.78 -31.69 -8.36
C ARG A 169 18.18 -33.06 -8.05
N CYS A 170 18.44 -33.62 -6.87
CA CYS A 170 17.86 -34.90 -6.45
C CYS A 170 16.34 -34.78 -6.30
N LEU A 171 15.85 -33.74 -5.61
CA LEU A 171 14.42 -33.53 -5.37
C LEU A 171 13.61 -33.25 -6.64
N ASN A 172 14.24 -32.67 -7.66
CA ASN A 172 13.61 -32.44 -8.96
C ASN A 172 13.76 -33.64 -9.94
N GLY A 173 14.36 -34.75 -9.49
CA GLY A 173 14.54 -35.96 -10.31
C GLY A 173 15.68 -35.87 -11.34
N PHE A 174 16.48 -34.80 -11.35
CA PHE A 174 17.63 -34.64 -12.25
C PHE A 174 18.88 -35.39 -11.79
N ALA A 175 18.85 -35.97 -10.59
CA ALA A 175 19.88 -36.83 -10.03
C ALA A 175 19.22 -37.86 -9.11
N ARG A 176 19.79 -39.06 -9.01
CA ARG A 176 19.26 -40.11 -8.12
C ARG A 176 19.78 -39.99 -6.68
N ARG A 177 21.00 -39.46 -6.51
CA ARG A 177 21.71 -39.36 -5.24
C ARG A 177 22.73 -38.22 -5.28
N ALA A 178 23.13 -37.72 -4.13
CA ALA A 178 24.21 -36.75 -3.99
C ALA A 178 25.19 -37.17 -2.90
N SER A 179 26.47 -36.85 -3.09
CA SER A 179 27.52 -37.17 -2.12
C SER A 179 27.92 -35.96 -1.28
N GLY A 180 28.17 -36.18 0.00
CA GLY A 180 28.72 -35.19 0.93
C GLY A 180 29.52 -35.92 2.00
N ASN A 181 30.65 -35.34 2.44
CA ASN A 181 31.54 -35.95 3.43
C ASN A 181 31.93 -37.42 3.11
N GLY A 182 32.04 -37.78 1.83
CA GLY A 182 32.40 -39.15 1.39
C GLY A 182 31.26 -40.17 1.38
N VAL A 183 30.04 -39.79 1.78
CA VAL A 183 28.86 -40.66 1.82
C VAL A 183 27.85 -40.26 0.75
N TRP A 184 27.17 -41.24 0.15
CA TRP A 184 26.07 -41.00 -0.80
C TRP A 184 24.73 -41.00 -0.09
N TYR A 185 23.91 -40.00 -0.40
CA TYR A 185 22.59 -39.81 0.19
C TYR A 185 21.50 -39.75 -0.88
N GLU A 186 20.34 -40.27 -0.53
CA GLU A 186 19.08 -40.11 -1.26
C GLU A 186 18.23 -39.03 -0.58
N PHE A 187 17.47 -38.26 -1.38
CA PHE A 187 16.66 -37.15 -0.90
C PHE A 187 15.26 -37.23 -1.48
N ASN A 188 14.25 -37.01 -0.64
CA ASN A 188 12.86 -36.81 -1.06
C ASN A 188 12.27 -35.57 -0.38
N ALA A 189 11.23 -35.00 -0.97
CA ALA A 189 10.46 -33.95 -0.29
C ALA A 189 9.80 -34.56 0.95
N ALA A 190 9.87 -33.85 2.09
CA ALA A 190 9.13 -34.30 3.26
C ALA A 190 7.62 -34.24 2.96
N PRO A 191 6.83 -35.23 3.41
CA PRO A 191 5.39 -35.21 3.25
C PRO A 191 4.84 -33.95 3.92
N SER A 192 4.03 -33.19 3.20
CA SER A 192 3.42 -31.96 3.71
C SER A 192 1.99 -32.23 4.18
N ASP A 193 1.54 -31.55 5.24
CA ASP A 193 0.13 -31.60 5.69
C ASP A 193 -0.85 -31.16 4.58
N GLU A 194 -0.35 -30.45 3.56
CA GLU A 194 -1.13 -30.06 2.37
C GLU A 194 -1.31 -31.19 1.34
N GLU A 195 -0.65 -32.34 1.48
CA GLU A 195 -0.77 -33.50 0.58
C GLU A 195 -1.74 -34.57 1.09
N SER A 196 -2.10 -34.53 2.38
CA SER A 196 -3.11 -35.43 2.93
C SER A 196 -4.48 -35.19 2.27
N PRO A 197 -5.21 -36.25 1.88
CA PRO A 197 -6.57 -36.12 1.37
C PRO A 197 -7.47 -35.55 2.49
N LEU A 198 -8.13 -34.41 2.23
CA LEU A 198 -9.10 -33.88 3.18
C LEU A 198 -10.41 -34.70 3.06
N PRO A 199 -11.12 -34.95 4.16
CA PRO A 199 -12.40 -35.64 4.11
C PRO A 199 -13.36 -34.92 3.15
N ALA A 200 -14.05 -35.67 2.29
CA ALA A 200 -15.01 -35.17 1.30
C ALA A 200 -14.46 -34.18 0.25
N GLU A 201 -13.16 -34.22 -0.02
CA GLU A 201 -12.57 -33.39 -1.07
C GLU A 201 -12.75 -33.98 -2.46
N ILE A 202 -13.36 -33.20 -3.33
CA ILE A 202 -13.68 -33.56 -4.71
C ILE A 202 -12.82 -32.72 -5.64
N TRP A 203 -12.16 -33.38 -6.59
CA TRP A 203 -11.35 -32.74 -7.62
C TRP A 203 -12.04 -32.81 -8.98
N GLN A 204 -12.08 -31.69 -9.69
CA GLN A 204 -12.62 -31.60 -11.05
C GLN A 204 -11.68 -30.82 -11.96
N ALA A 205 -11.87 -30.97 -13.27
CA ALA A 205 -11.10 -30.21 -14.25
C ALA A 205 -11.50 -28.73 -14.18
N GLY A 206 -10.51 -27.85 -14.02
CA GLY A 206 -10.70 -26.47 -13.64
C GLY A 206 -11.36 -25.65 -14.74
N ARG A 207 -12.39 -24.88 -14.37
CA ARG A 207 -13.02 -23.86 -15.21
C ARG A 207 -12.69 -22.48 -14.66
N TYR A 208 -12.90 -21.44 -15.46
CA TYR A 208 -12.76 -20.06 -15.02
C TYR A 208 -13.87 -19.17 -15.61
N PRO A 209 -14.35 -18.15 -14.86
CA PRO A 209 -15.40 -17.28 -15.36
C PRO A 209 -14.96 -16.56 -16.65
N GLY A 210 -15.77 -16.69 -17.70
CA GLY A 210 -15.55 -16.08 -19.01
C GLY A 210 -14.67 -16.90 -19.97
N GLU A 211 -14.13 -18.04 -19.53
CA GLU A 211 -13.50 -19.02 -20.42
C GLU A 211 -14.53 -20.09 -20.81
N PRO A 212 -14.74 -20.36 -22.11
CA PRO A 212 -15.77 -21.30 -22.57
C PRO A 212 -15.44 -22.75 -22.19
N ASP A 213 -14.16 -23.09 -22.19
CA ASP A 213 -13.67 -24.45 -22.02
C ASP A 213 -12.97 -24.70 -20.69
N ILE A 214 -12.77 -25.97 -20.40
CA ILE A 214 -11.94 -26.44 -19.28
C ILE A 214 -10.51 -26.00 -19.53
N ILE A 215 -9.85 -25.48 -18.50
CA ILE A 215 -8.44 -25.11 -18.56
C ILE A 215 -7.60 -26.39 -18.61
N PRO A 216 -6.81 -26.61 -19.68
CA PRO A 216 -6.01 -27.82 -19.81
C PRO A 216 -5.07 -28.01 -18.62
N ASN A 217 -4.97 -29.24 -18.11
CA ASN A 217 -4.09 -29.63 -17.01
C ASN A 217 -4.27 -28.83 -15.71
N LEU A 218 -5.43 -28.19 -15.50
CA LEU A 218 -5.79 -27.60 -14.22
C LEU A 218 -6.81 -28.50 -13.53
N MET A 219 -6.48 -28.94 -12.33
CA MET A 219 -7.42 -29.59 -11.41
C MET A 219 -7.75 -28.61 -10.29
N VAL A 220 -9.02 -28.50 -9.92
CA VAL A 220 -9.52 -27.63 -8.85
C VAL A 220 -10.33 -28.47 -7.87
N SER A 221 -10.10 -28.27 -6.58
CA SER A 221 -10.84 -28.95 -5.52
C SER A 221 -11.89 -28.04 -4.89
N ASN A 222 -12.97 -28.63 -4.38
CA ASN A 222 -14.03 -27.93 -3.63
C ASN A 222 -13.51 -27.27 -2.34
N HIS A 223 -12.31 -27.62 -1.86
CA HIS A 223 -11.67 -26.99 -0.71
C HIS A 223 -10.77 -25.81 -1.09
N GLY A 224 -10.72 -25.45 -2.38
CA GLY A 224 -9.91 -24.34 -2.87
C GLY A 224 -8.43 -24.67 -3.02
N ARG A 225 -8.11 -25.95 -3.26
CA ARG A 225 -6.79 -26.39 -3.75
C ARG A 225 -6.80 -26.48 -5.27
N ILE A 226 -5.63 -26.32 -5.87
CA ILE A 226 -5.38 -26.45 -7.30
C ILE A 226 -4.18 -27.36 -7.54
N SER A 227 -4.16 -28.04 -8.69
CA SER A 227 -3.03 -28.86 -9.13
C SER A 227 -2.85 -28.73 -10.65
N GLN A 228 -1.60 -28.77 -11.12
CA GLN A 228 -1.24 -28.59 -12.54
C GLN A 228 -1.10 -29.92 -13.32
N ALA A 229 -1.50 -31.05 -12.73
CA ALA A 229 -1.53 -32.36 -13.37
C ALA A 229 -2.58 -33.26 -12.70
N ARG A 230 -2.95 -34.38 -13.35
CA ARG A 230 -3.77 -35.43 -12.73
C ARG A 230 -3.09 -36.05 -11.49
N VAL A 231 -1.76 -36.02 -11.45
CA VAL A 231 -0.91 -36.47 -10.33
C VAL A 231 0.16 -35.40 -10.11
N GLY A 232 -0.20 -34.31 -9.44
CA GLY A 232 0.72 -33.22 -9.10
C GLY A 232 0.41 -32.67 -7.71
N THR A 233 1.41 -32.10 -7.04
CA THR A 233 1.29 -31.52 -5.69
C THR A 233 0.15 -30.51 -5.64
N ALA A 234 -0.81 -30.78 -4.75
CA ALA A 234 -1.92 -29.86 -4.48
C ALA A 234 -1.38 -28.60 -3.78
N SER A 235 -1.91 -27.43 -4.16
CA SER A 235 -1.55 -26.16 -3.53
C SER A 235 -2.78 -25.28 -3.37
N ARG A 236 -2.80 -24.42 -2.34
CA ARG A 236 -3.80 -23.34 -2.23
C ARG A 236 -3.51 -22.14 -3.13
N GLY A 237 -2.38 -22.15 -3.85
CA GLY A 237 -1.89 -21.02 -4.63
C GLY A 237 -1.14 -19.99 -3.78
N THR A 238 -0.80 -18.85 -4.38
CA THR A 238 -0.09 -17.75 -3.73
C THR A 238 -1.07 -16.75 -3.10
N ARG A 239 -0.94 -16.51 -1.80
CA ARG A 239 -1.74 -15.47 -1.11
C ARG A 239 -1.22 -14.08 -1.46
N LEU A 240 -2.07 -13.27 -2.07
CA LEU A 240 -1.82 -11.88 -2.42
C LEU A 240 -1.96 -10.97 -1.19
N ARG A 241 -1.37 -9.76 -1.25
CA ARG A 241 -1.45 -8.76 -0.17
C ARG A 241 -2.88 -8.31 0.16
N ASN A 242 -3.80 -8.41 -0.80
CA ASN A 242 -5.21 -8.08 -0.62
C ASN A 242 -6.02 -9.21 0.05
N GLY A 243 -5.38 -10.33 0.39
CA GLY A 243 -5.96 -11.47 1.11
C GLY A 243 -6.41 -12.63 0.23
N TYR A 244 -6.57 -12.44 -1.08
CA TYR A 244 -6.99 -13.50 -2.00
C TYR A 244 -5.86 -14.45 -2.35
N TYR A 245 -6.19 -15.71 -2.63
CA TYR A 245 -5.28 -16.64 -3.28
C TYR A 245 -5.37 -16.55 -4.80
N ALA A 246 -4.22 -16.62 -5.46
CA ALA A 246 -4.10 -16.60 -6.91
C ALA A 246 -3.09 -17.63 -7.40
N PHE A 247 -3.20 -17.99 -8.67
CA PHE A 247 -2.26 -18.84 -9.39
C PHE A 247 -1.96 -18.24 -10.76
N VAL A 248 -0.85 -18.66 -11.35
CA VAL A 248 -0.43 -18.19 -12.67
C VAL A 248 -0.68 -19.29 -13.69
N ARG A 249 -1.38 -18.94 -14.79
CA ARG A 249 -1.58 -19.81 -15.94
C ARG A 249 -1.50 -18.97 -17.21
N ALA A 250 -0.76 -19.46 -18.22
CA ALA A 250 -0.54 -18.73 -19.48
C ALA A 250 -0.15 -17.25 -19.25
N TYR A 251 0.79 -17.01 -18.33
CA TYR A 251 1.27 -15.67 -17.94
C TYR A 251 0.21 -14.73 -17.32
N ARG A 252 -0.97 -15.24 -16.93
CA ARG A 252 -2.05 -14.46 -16.31
C ARG A 252 -2.26 -14.89 -14.86
N TYR A 253 -2.46 -13.91 -13.98
CA TYR A 253 -2.88 -14.15 -12.60
C TYR A 253 -4.38 -14.44 -12.55
N MET A 254 -4.74 -15.59 -12.01
CA MET A 254 -6.11 -16.07 -11.88
C MET A 254 -6.43 -16.30 -10.39
N LEU A 255 -7.57 -15.79 -9.93
CA LEU A 255 -8.00 -15.94 -8.53
C LEU A 255 -8.57 -17.34 -8.26
N VAL A 256 -8.13 -17.98 -7.18
CA VAL A 256 -8.51 -19.36 -6.84
C VAL A 256 -10.02 -19.48 -6.59
N HIS A 257 -10.60 -18.59 -5.77
CA HIS A 257 -12.04 -18.63 -5.48
C HIS A 257 -12.92 -18.54 -6.74
N ARG A 258 -12.47 -17.81 -7.77
CA ARG A 258 -13.18 -17.73 -9.05
C ARG A 258 -13.12 -19.03 -9.83
N ALA A 259 -11.97 -19.71 -9.80
CA ALA A 259 -11.83 -21.03 -10.40
C ALA A 259 -12.70 -22.07 -9.67
N VAL A 260 -12.74 -22.05 -8.34
CA VAL A 260 -13.62 -22.92 -7.54
C VAL A 260 -15.08 -22.68 -7.88
N ALA A 261 -15.54 -21.43 -7.83
CA ALA A 261 -16.92 -21.08 -8.18
C ALA A 261 -17.26 -21.52 -9.61
N ALA A 262 -16.42 -21.21 -10.61
CA ALA A 262 -16.70 -21.60 -11.99
C ALA A 262 -16.71 -23.12 -12.22
N THR A 263 -15.90 -23.86 -11.46
CA THR A 263 -15.79 -25.32 -11.60
C THR A 263 -17.00 -26.03 -10.98
N PHE A 264 -17.47 -25.58 -9.82
CA PHE A 264 -18.51 -26.29 -9.06
C PHE A 264 -19.90 -25.63 -9.08
N LEU A 265 -19.98 -24.30 -9.26
CA LEU A 265 -21.23 -23.56 -9.40
C LEU A 265 -21.58 -23.25 -10.87
N GLY A 266 -20.65 -23.49 -11.79
CA GLY A 266 -20.81 -23.19 -13.22
C GLY A 266 -20.43 -21.76 -13.59
N GLN A 267 -20.64 -21.40 -14.86
CA GLN A 267 -20.37 -20.04 -15.33
C GLN A 267 -21.36 -19.06 -14.71
N PRO A 268 -20.93 -17.82 -14.40
CA PRO A 268 -21.84 -16.79 -13.92
C PRO A 268 -22.95 -16.51 -14.94
N ASP A 269 -24.18 -16.35 -14.45
CA ASP A 269 -25.35 -16.04 -15.30
C ASP A 269 -25.21 -14.71 -16.04
N THR A 270 -24.54 -13.74 -15.41
CA THR A 270 -24.30 -12.40 -15.97
C THR A 270 -22.84 -11.99 -15.77
N ALA A 271 -22.31 -11.23 -16.73
CA ALA A 271 -20.93 -10.75 -16.71
C ALA A 271 -20.62 -9.85 -15.50
N ASP A 272 -21.63 -9.23 -14.89
CA ASP A 272 -21.49 -8.31 -13.75
C ASP A 272 -21.53 -9.00 -12.39
N THR A 273 -21.77 -10.32 -12.35
CA THR A 273 -21.72 -11.07 -11.10
C THR A 273 -20.29 -11.24 -10.59
N GLN A 274 -20.15 -11.22 -9.28
CA GLN A 274 -18.91 -11.34 -8.56
C GLN A 274 -19.00 -12.52 -7.62
N VAL A 275 -17.90 -13.23 -7.44
CA VAL A 275 -17.83 -14.28 -6.42
C VAL A 275 -17.59 -13.63 -5.06
N ASN A 276 -18.49 -13.87 -4.12
CA ASN A 276 -18.43 -13.38 -2.74
C ASN A 276 -17.99 -14.48 -1.78
N HIS A 277 -17.28 -14.08 -0.72
CA HIS A 277 -16.95 -14.92 0.43
C HIS A 277 -17.96 -14.65 1.54
N LYS A 278 -18.80 -15.63 1.88
CA LYS A 278 -19.89 -15.47 2.85
C LYS A 278 -19.37 -15.00 4.22
N ASP A 279 -18.23 -15.54 4.65
CA ASP A 279 -17.53 -15.21 5.90
C ASP A 279 -16.64 -13.95 5.86
N LEU A 280 -16.61 -13.21 4.74
CA LEU A 280 -15.69 -12.10 4.45
C LEU A 280 -14.19 -12.43 4.45
N ASN A 281 -13.81 -13.70 4.67
CA ASN A 281 -12.43 -14.15 4.64
C ASN A 281 -12.04 -14.57 3.21
N ARG A 282 -11.36 -13.65 2.52
CA ARG A 282 -10.82 -13.85 1.16
C ARG A 282 -9.85 -15.03 1.01
N GLY A 283 -9.37 -15.59 2.11
CA GLY A 283 -8.52 -16.77 2.15
C GLY A 283 -9.29 -18.10 2.18
N ASN A 284 -10.56 -18.08 2.58
CA ASN A 284 -11.40 -19.27 2.71
C ASN A 284 -12.09 -19.58 1.37
N ASN A 285 -11.41 -20.32 0.49
CA ASN A 285 -11.90 -20.63 -0.85
C ASN A 285 -12.70 -21.95 -0.92
N ARG A 286 -13.24 -22.42 0.20
CA ARG A 286 -14.13 -23.59 0.18
C ARG A 286 -15.41 -23.26 -0.57
N LEU A 287 -15.89 -24.19 -1.38
CA LEU A 287 -17.11 -24.06 -2.18
C LEU A 287 -18.31 -23.59 -1.34
N GLU A 288 -18.49 -24.16 -0.14
CA GLU A 288 -19.57 -23.79 0.80
C GLU A 288 -19.57 -22.31 1.19
N ASN A 289 -18.39 -21.67 1.19
CA ASN A 289 -18.18 -20.27 1.53
C ASN A 289 -18.28 -19.32 0.33
N LEU A 290 -18.47 -19.84 -0.89
CA LEU A 290 -18.51 -19.05 -2.11
C LEU A 290 -19.93 -18.98 -2.69
N GLU A 291 -20.25 -17.84 -3.30
CA GLU A 291 -21.51 -17.61 -3.98
C GLU A 291 -21.36 -16.52 -5.06
N TYR A 292 -22.21 -16.55 -6.09
CA TYR A 292 -22.31 -15.46 -7.06
C TYR A 292 -23.29 -14.40 -6.57
N VAL A 293 -22.87 -13.14 -6.57
CA VAL A 293 -23.69 -11.98 -6.17
C VAL A 293 -23.46 -10.81 -7.11
N THR A 294 -24.40 -9.87 -7.15
CA THR A 294 -24.21 -8.58 -7.81
C THR A 294 -23.28 -7.67 -7.01
N ALA A 295 -22.66 -6.69 -7.67
CA ALA A 295 -21.82 -5.69 -7.00
C ALA A 295 -22.57 -4.93 -5.87
N ALA A 296 -23.87 -4.67 -6.06
CA ALA A 296 -24.72 -4.01 -5.07
C ALA A 296 -24.95 -4.90 -3.83
N GLN A 297 -25.26 -6.17 -4.03
CA GLN A 297 -25.41 -7.15 -2.94
C GLN A 297 -24.10 -7.33 -2.17
N ASN A 298 -22.98 -7.46 -2.87
CA ASN A 298 -21.66 -7.60 -2.26
C ASN A 298 -21.31 -6.38 -1.36
N SER A 299 -21.59 -5.18 -1.86
CA SER A 299 -21.37 -3.92 -1.10
C SER A 299 -22.24 -3.87 0.16
N LYS A 300 -23.51 -4.29 0.04
CA LYS A 300 -24.46 -4.35 1.16
C LYS A 300 -24.01 -5.38 2.21
N HIS A 301 -23.64 -6.60 1.79
CA HIS A 301 -23.12 -7.65 2.67
C HIS A 301 -21.89 -7.17 3.44
N SER A 302 -20.91 -6.59 2.74
CA SER A 302 -19.71 -6.03 3.37
C SER A 302 -20.03 -4.94 4.39
N TRP A 303 -21.00 -4.07 4.09
CA TRP A 303 -21.39 -2.98 5.01
C TRP A 303 -22.11 -3.50 6.26
N GLN A 304 -23.00 -4.49 6.10
CA GLN A 304 -23.76 -5.08 7.20
C GLN A 304 -22.87 -5.85 8.17
N MET A 305 -21.92 -6.62 7.64
CA MET A 305 -21.03 -7.49 8.41
C MET A 305 -19.82 -6.75 9.02
N ARG A 306 -19.58 -5.48 8.66
CA ARG A 306 -18.49 -4.65 9.21
C ARG A 306 -18.75 -4.25 10.67
N PRO A 307 -17.81 -4.47 11.61
CA PRO A 307 -17.92 -3.99 12.99
C PRO A 307 -18.19 -2.49 13.06
N ARG A 308 -19.05 -2.08 14.00
CA ARG A 308 -19.48 -0.67 14.17
C ARG A 308 -18.28 0.26 14.39
N ASP A 309 -17.26 -0.20 15.10
CA ASP A 309 -16.05 0.58 15.44
C ASP A 309 -15.17 0.89 14.22
N MET A 310 -15.24 0.09 13.15
CA MET A 310 -14.54 0.38 11.89
C MET A 310 -15.29 1.38 10.99
N ARG A 311 -16.52 1.75 11.35
CA ARG A 311 -17.27 2.81 10.67
C ARG A 311 -16.77 4.14 11.21
N LYS A 312 -15.62 4.62 10.69
CA LYS A 312 -15.03 5.89 11.12
C LYS A 312 -16.13 6.97 11.18
N PRO A 313 -16.34 7.63 12.33
CA PRO A 313 -17.25 8.76 12.38
C PRO A 313 -16.73 9.81 11.39
N PHE A 314 -17.64 10.33 10.57
CA PHE A 314 -17.30 11.41 9.66
C PHE A 314 -17.04 12.66 10.50
N VAL A 315 -15.78 12.94 10.80
CA VAL A 315 -15.39 14.20 11.43
C VAL A 315 -15.54 15.28 10.36
N GLY A 316 -16.56 16.12 10.52
CA GLY A 316 -16.79 17.27 9.64
C GLY A 316 -15.62 18.23 9.68
N LYS A 317 -15.51 19.11 8.68
CA LYS A 317 -14.56 20.23 8.77
C LYS A 317 -15.09 21.22 9.80
N GLU A 318 -14.27 21.57 10.78
CA GLU A 318 -14.57 22.63 11.74
C GLU A 318 -14.71 23.96 11.03
N VAL A 319 -15.72 24.72 11.44
CA VAL A 319 -16.10 26.00 10.82
C VAL A 319 -16.22 27.03 11.91
N GLN A 320 -15.66 28.21 11.66
CA GLN A 320 -15.93 29.40 12.44
C GLN A 320 -16.97 30.27 11.74
N ALA A 321 -17.95 30.77 12.48
CA ALA A 321 -18.94 31.72 11.96
C ALA A 321 -19.00 32.99 12.82
N CYS A 322 -19.21 34.14 12.18
CA CYS A 322 -19.40 35.42 12.85
C CYS A 322 -20.56 36.18 12.19
N CYS A 323 -21.47 36.75 12.97
CA CYS A 323 -22.63 37.47 12.46
C CYS A 323 -22.23 38.85 11.91
N ILE A 324 -22.78 39.22 10.74
CA ILE A 324 -22.61 40.51 10.09
C ILE A 324 -23.72 41.44 10.59
N ALA A 325 -23.51 42.09 11.74
CA ALA A 325 -24.39 43.18 12.17
C ALA A 325 -23.87 44.51 11.62
N SER A 326 -24.78 45.45 11.38
CA SER A 326 -24.49 46.78 10.81
C SER A 326 -23.72 47.72 11.75
N ASP A 327 -23.53 47.35 13.02
CA ASP A 327 -22.77 48.12 13.99
C ASP A 327 -22.01 47.22 14.97
N SER A 328 -20.79 47.65 15.28
CA SER A 328 -19.79 47.09 16.20
C SER A 328 -18.78 46.09 15.63
N SER A 329 -17.52 46.50 15.70
CA SER A 329 -16.30 45.91 15.15
C SER A 329 -15.73 44.74 15.96
N THR A 330 -16.47 44.14 16.89
CA THR A 330 -15.91 43.11 17.81
C THR A 330 -16.96 42.09 18.27
N ARG A 331 -17.50 41.27 17.36
CA ARG A 331 -18.18 40.02 17.75
C ARG A 331 -17.22 38.83 17.71
N PRO A 332 -17.25 37.92 18.71
CA PRO A 332 -16.42 36.73 18.73
C PRO A 332 -16.84 35.76 17.62
N TRP A 333 -15.87 35.08 17.03
CA TRP A 333 -16.13 33.96 16.14
C TRP A 333 -16.63 32.77 16.95
N LEU A 334 -17.71 32.13 16.49
CA LEU A 334 -18.24 30.91 17.07
C LEU A 334 -17.60 29.70 16.41
N ASP A 335 -17.13 28.75 17.20
CA ASP A 335 -16.55 27.48 16.73
C ASP A 335 -17.64 26.41 16.58
N PHE A 336 -17.63 25.70 15.45
CA PHE A 336 -18.50 24.57 15.16
C PHE A 336 -17.68 23.35 14.77
N ASP A 337 -18.06 22.18 15.30
CA ASP A 337 -17.45 20.88 14.99
C ASP A 337 -17.55 20.46 13.51
N SER A 338 -18.47 21.09 12.76
CA SER A 338 -18.79 20.72 11.39
C SER A 338 -19.58 21.82 10.66
N ILE A 339 -19.48 21.81 9.33
CA ILE A 339 -20.39 22.57 8.45
C ILE A 339 -21.87 22.24 8.75
N SER A 340 -22.18 21.00 9.13
CA SER A 340 -23.55 20.60 9.48
C SER A 340 -24.05 21.27 10.76
N ALA A 341 -23.21 21.41 11.78
CA ALA A 341 -23.55 22.14 12.99
C ALA A 341 -23.70 23.64 12.72
N ALA A 342 -22.78 24.24 11.96
CA ALA A 342 -22.89 25.63 11.54
C ALA A 342 -24.15 25.90 10.71
N ALA A 343 -24.53 24.98 9.81
CA ALA A 343 -25.75 25.09 9.01
C ALA A 343 -27.02 25.05 9.86
N ARG A 344 -27.09 24.14 10.85
CA ARG A 344 -28.23 24.09 11.79
C ARG A 344 -28.35 25.36 12.62
N HIS A 345 -27.21 25.93 13.04
CA HIS A 345 -27.21 27.13 13.87
C HIS A 345 -27.55 28.40 13.08
N THR A 346 -26.99 28.56 11.88
CA THR A 346 -27.12 29.80 11.09
C THR A 346 -28.28 29.79 10.11
N GLY A 347 -28.90 28.63 9.86
CA GLY A 347 -29.95 28.46 8.84
C GLY A 347 -29.42 28.48 7.39
N ILE A 348 -28.11 28.61 7.19
CA ILE A 348 -27.49 28.65 5.86
C ILE A 348 -27.17 27.21 5.42
N SER A 349 -27.49 26.89 4.16
CA SER A 349 -27.25 25.54 3.63
C SER A 349 -25.77 25.13 3.69
N LYS A 350 -25.53 23.84 3.92
CA LYS A 350 -24.17 23.27 4.06
C LYS A 350 -23.28 23.62 2.86
N ASP A 351 -23.83 23.53 1.64
CA ASP A 351 -23.11 23.84 0.41
C ASP A 351 -22.75 25.32 0.29
N ARG A 352 -23.64 26.22 0.75
CA ARG A 352 -23.40 27.65 0.75
C ARG A 352 -22.32 28.04 1.75
N ILE A 353 -22.36 27.49 2.97
CA ILE A 353 -21.30 27.66 3.97
C ILE A 353 -19.96 27.18 3.40
N ALA A 354 -19.92 25.98 2.80
CA ALA A 354 -18.71 25.43 2.21
C ALA A 354 -18.12 26.30 1.08
N ARG A 355 -18.97 26.93 0.27
CA ARG A 355 -18.56 27.89 -0.77
C ARG A 355 -17.99 29.19 -0.18
N ILE A 356 -18.63 29.73 0.86
CA ILE A 356 -18.17 30.95 1.54
C ILE A 356 -16.80 30.70 2.18
N CYS A 357 -16.61 29.58 2.90
CA CYS A 357 -15.31 29.24 3.49
C CYS A 357 -14.18 29.06 2.46
N LYS A 358 -14.50 28.80 1.18
CA LYS A 358 -13.54 28.71 0.07
C LYS A 358 -13.31 30.05 -0.64
N GLY A 359 -13.92 31.13 -0.18
CA GLY A 359 -13.87 32.44 -0.85
C GLY A 359 -14.69 32.52 -2.14
N LEU A 360 -15.53 31.52 -2.43
CA LEU A 360 -16.31 31.45 -3.66
C LEU A 360 -17.71 32.08 -3.54
N GLY A 361 -18.00 32.76 -2.44
CA GLY A 361 -19.28 33.40 -2.19
C GLY A 361 -19.32 34.20 -0.89
N ARG A 362 -20.45 34.86 -0.64
CA ARG A 362 -20.72 35.69 0.55
C ARG A 362 -22.13 35.44 1.08
N SER A 363 -22.33 35.70 2.37
CA SER A 363 -23.67 35.83 2.97
C SER A 363 -23.86 37.28 3.42
N ALA A 364 -25.11 37.74 3.46
CA ALA A 364 -25.45 39.06 3.97
C ALA A 364 -25.43 39.12 5.51
N SER A 365 -25.63 37.98 6.18
CA SER A 365 -25.84 37.90 7.62
C SER A 365 -24.71 37.20 8.39
N TRP A 366 -23.84 36.44 7.72
CA TRP A 366 -22.79 35.65 8.39
C TRP A 366 -21.49 35.59 7.59
N HIS A 367 -20.37 35.84 8.24
CA HIS A 367 -19.05 35.45 7.77
C HIS A 367 -18.77 34.02 8.18
N PHE A 368 -18.18 33.23 7.27
CA PHE A 368 -17.70 31.89 7.57
C PHE A 368 -16.26 31.73 7.14
N ARG A 369 -15.48 31.02 7.95
CA ARG A 369 -14.15 30.52 7.58
C ARG A 369 -13.96 29.12 8.13
N PHE A 370 -13.11 28.32 7.51
CA PHE A 370 -12.66 27.10 8.19
C PHE A 370 -11.90 27.53 9.45
N ALA A 371 -12.08 26.78 10.55
CA ALA A 371 -11.31 27.04 11.77
C ALA A 371 -9.82 27.10 11.42
N PRO A 372 -9.07 28.11 11.90
CA PRO A 372 -7.63 28.15 11.71
C PRO A 372 -7.06 26.86 12.26
N LYS A 373 -6.28 26.17 11.45
CA LYS A 373 -5.70 24.89 11.84
C LYS A 373 -4.80 25.12 13.05
N GLU A 374 -4.84 24.17 13.96
CA GLU A 374 -3.96 24.07 15.11
C GLU A 374 -2.52 24.43 14.71
N LEU A 375 -2.09 25.62 15.15
CA LEU A 375 -0.72 26.09 15.06
C LEU A 375 0.03 25.29 16.12
N ILE A 376 0.85 24.34 15.68
CA ILE A 376 1.71 23.61 16.60
C ILE A 376 2.88 24.55 16.93
N PRO A 377 3.12 24.88 18.21
CA PRO A 377 4.23 25.75 18.60
C PRO A 377 5.56 25.22 18.04
N GLY A 378 6.35 26.10 17.42
CA GLY A 378 7.64 25.73 16.81
C GLY A 378 7.55 24.98 15.47
N GLU A 379 6.35 24.83 14.89
CA GLU A 379 6.23 24.27 13.55
C GLU A 379 6.61 25.28 12.47
N GLU A 380 7.61 24.91 11.68
CA GLU A 380 8.04 25.67 10.51
C GLU A 380 7.44 25.08 9.23
N TRP A 381 7.12 25.94 8.27
CA TRP A 381 6.63 25.55 6.94
C TRP A 381 7.59 25.99 5.86
N ARG A 382 7.96 25.08 4.96
CA ARG A 382 8.84 25.37 3.80
C ARG A 382 8.20 24.89 2.50
N ALA A 383 8.56 25.53 1.39
CA ALA A 383 8.14 25.08 0.06
C ALA A 383 8.70 23.67 -0.23
N VAL A 384 7.92 22.85 -0.94
CA VAL A 384 8.35 21.51 -1.31
C VAL A 384 9.50 21.55 -2.32
N VAL A 385 10.60 20.86 -2.01
CA VAL A 385 11.73 20.63 -2.93
C VAL A 385 11.60 19.25 -3.58
N LEU A 386 11.03 19.20 -4.79
CA LEU A 386 10.69 17.91 -5.44
C LEU A 386 11.91 17.13 -5.93
N GLU A 387 13.01 17.80 -6.31
CA GLU A 387 14.21 17.14 -6.83
C GLU A 387 14.87 16.25 -5.78
N GLY A 388 15.10 16.76 -4.57
CA GLY A 388 15.65 15.99 -3.45
C GLY A 388 14.70 14.91 -2.92
N ALA A 389 13.39 14.98 -3.21
CA ALA A 389 12.41 14.00 -2.77
C ALA A 389 12.29 12.76 -3.69
N ARG A 390 12.84 12.84 -4.92
CA ARG A 390 12.84 11.72 -5.88
C ARG A 390 13.88 10.68 -5.50
N ARG A 391 13.65 9.41 -5.85
CA ARG A 391 14.73 8.41 -5.78
C ARG A 391 15.85 8.91 -6.70
N SER A 392 17.08 8.93 -6.19
CA SER A 392 18.24 9.19 -7.04
C SER A 392 18.17 8.21 -8.23
N PRO A 393 18.36 8.67 -9.48
CA PRO A 393 18.54 7.74 -10.58
C PRO A 393 19.73 6.85 -10.23
N CYS A 394 19.50 5.53 -10.28
CA CYS A 394 20.52 4.52 -10.08
C CYS A 394 21.60 4.62 -11.15
#